data_AF-A0A1P6C9R4-F1
#
_entry.id   AF-A0A1P6C9R4-F1
#
_cell.length_a   1.000
_cell.length_b   1.000
_cell.length_c   1.000
_cell.angle_alpha   90.00
_cell.angle_beta   90.00
_cell.angle_gamma   90.00
#
_symmetry.space_group_name_H-M   'P 1'
#
loop_
_entity.id
_entity.type
_entity.pdbx_description
1 polymer ?
#
loop_
_entity_poly.entity_id
_entity_poly.type
_entity_poly.pdbx_seq_one_letter_code
_entity_poly.pdbx_strand_id
1 'polypeptide(L)'
;MERRYLRPNERYPVPLDESFWTNIVCTSSIGRSAAVAHELDRMHTSNVVAEVERALRENKEDINDAIMKQIAPSAVNVTGIQYENLISLSFDHDELIRQEENRRRRMRERIISAALRKE
;
A
#
# COMPACT_ATOMS: atom_id res chain seq x y z
N MET A 1 -60.55 -23.64 24.95
CA MET A 1 -59.22 -24.12 24.51
C MET A 1 -58.17 -23.61 25.47
N GLU A 2 -57.49 -24.51 26.16
CA GLU A 2 -56.48 -24.17 27.17
C GLU A 2 -55.24 -23.54 26.52
N ARG A 3 -54.88 -22.33 26.94
CA ARG A 3 -53.75 -21.52 26.43
C ARG A 3 -52.35 -22.12 26.71
N ARG A 4 -52.25 -23.37 27.16
CA ARG A 4 -51.00 -23.99 27.67
C ARG A 4 -50.07 -24.60 26.60
N TYR A 5 -50.40 -24.51 25.31
CA TYR A 5 -49.67 -25.22 24.24
C TYR A 5 -48.94 -24.35 23.20
N LEU A 6 -48.89 -23.03 23.37
CA LEU A 6 -48.15 -22.16 22.44
C LEU A 6 -46.74 -21.91 22.98
N ARG A 7 -45.81 -22.85 22.74
CA ARG A 7 -44.38 -22.58 22.93
C ARG A 7 -43.88 -21.67 21.79
N PRO A 8 -43.04 -20.65 22.08
CA PRO A 8 -42.41 -19.85 21.04
C PRO A 8 -41.60 -20.73 20.08
N ASN A 9 -41.78 -20.52 18.78
CA ASN A 9 -41.13 -21.32 17.75
C ASN A 9 -39.64 -20.95 17.64
N GLU A 10 -38.74 -21.84 18.05
CA GLU A 10 -37.28 -21.62 18.09
C GLU A 10 -36.65 -21.28 16.72
N ARG A 11 -37.35 -21.55 15.62
CA ARG A 11 -36.87 -21.24 14.26
C ARG A 11 -37.15 -19.82 13.78
N TYR A 12 -37.92 -19.03 14.51
CA TYR A 12 -38.24 -17.66 14.11
C TYR A 12 -37.83 -16.69 15.22
N PRO A 13 -36.86 -15.80 14.99
CA PRO A 13 -36.54 -14.78 15.97
C PRO A 13 -37.78 -13.91 16.21
N VAL A 14 -38.13 -13.76 17.49
CA VAL A 14 -39.19 -12.84 17.91
C VAL A 14 -38.67 -11.43 17.64
N PRO A 15 -39.41 -10.58 16.88
CA PRO A 15 -39.01 -9.19 16.67
C PRO A 15 -38.79 -8.51 18.00
N LEU A 16 -37.66 -7.81 18.14
CA LEU A 16 -37.44 -6.95 19.29
C LEU A 16 -38.52 -5.86 19.28
N ASP A 17 -38.96 -5.48 20.48
CA ASP A 17 -39.89 -4.37 20.66
C ASP A 17 -39.35 -3.11 19.98
N GLU A 18 -40.19 -2.30 19.33
CA GLU A 18 -39.75 -1.13 18.56
C GLU A 18 -38.91 -0.14 19.40
N SER A 19 -39.09 -0.15 20.73
CA SER A 19 -38.30 0.67 21.64
C SER A 19 -36.90 0.12 21.96
N PHE A 20 -36.48 -1.04 21.46
CA PHE A 20 -35.21 -1.65 21.84
C PHE A 20 -33.99 -0.74 21.57
N TRP A 21 -34.03 0.03 20.48
CA TRP A 21 -33.01 1.01 20.14
C TRP A 21 -32.92 2.13 21.17
N THR A 22 -34.02 2.49 21.82
CA THR A 22 -33.98 3.52 22.87
C THR A 22 -33.12 3.07 24.03
N ASN A 23 -33.10 1.79 24.41
CA ASN A 23 -32.15 1.32 25.42
C ASN A 23 -30.70 1.34 24.92
N ILE A 24 -30.43 1.06 23.65
CA ILE A 24 -29.06 1.07 23.09
C ILE A 24 -28.52 2.50 22.99
N VAL A 25 -29.34 3.43 22.49
CA VAL A 25 -28.96 4.84 22.33
C VAL A 25 -28.97 5.54 23.69
N CYS A 26 -30.01 5.33 24.51
CA CYS A 26 -30.15 6.02 25.79
C CYS A 26 -29.24 5.48 26.89
N THR A 27 -28.79 4.22 26.87
CA THR A 27 -27.80 3.75 27.87
C THR A 27 -26.48 4.52 27.79
N SER A 28 -26.13 5.03 26.61
CA SER A 28 -24.98 5.93 26.45
C SER A 28 -25.29 7.39 26.84
N SER A 29 -26.57 7.78 26.82
CA SER A 29 -27.03 9.16 26.99
C SER A 29 -27.83 9.41 28.28
N ILE A 30 -27.78 8.52 29.28
CA ILE A 30 -28.40 8.76 30.59
C ILE A 30 -27.74 9.99 31.23
N GLY A 31 -28.35 11.16 31.04
CA GLY A 31 -28.12 12.37 31.84
C GLY A 31 -26.90 13.24 31.48
N ARG A 32 -26.18 12.98 30.40
CA ARG A 32 -25.08 13.88 29.97
C ARG A 32 -25.60 14.89 28.95
N SER A 33 -25.50 16.18 29.29
CA SER A 33 -25.77 17.23 28.32
C SER A 33 -24.80 17.11 27.13
N ALA A 34 -25.20 17.62 25.96
CA ALA A 34 -24.32 17.67 24.79
C ALA A 34 -22.97 18.34 25.11
N ALA A 35 -22.95 19.29 26.04
CA ALA A 35 -21.74 19.94 26.52
C ALA A 35 -20.80 18.97 27.26
N VAL A 36 -21.34 18.07 28.09
CA VAL A 36 -20.55 17.06 28.83
C VAL A 36 -20.02 15.99 27.88
N ALA A 37 -20.81 15.57 26.89
CA ALA A 37 -20.33 14.62 25.86
C ALA A 37 -19.18 15.23 25.05
N HIS A 38 -19.33 16.47 24.59
CA HIS A 38 -18.28 17.18 23.86
C HIS A 38 -17.01 17.39 24.70
N GLU A 39 -17.14 17.69 26.00
CA GLU A 39 -15.97 17.85 26.86
C GLU A 39 -15.20 16.54 27.07
N LEU A 40 -15.91 15.42 27.22
CA LEU A 40 -15.29 14.10 27.30
C LEU A 40 -14.61 13.71 25.98
N ASP A 41 -15.24 13.97 24.84
CA ASP A 41 -14.63 13.73 23.53
C ASP A 41 -13.40 14.60 23.34
N ARG A 42 -13.42 15.85 23.80
CA ARG A 42 -12.25 16.74 23.77
C ARG A 42 -11.12 16.21 24.64
N MET A 43 -11.42 15.74 25.85
CA MET A 43 -10.44 15.12 26.76
C MET A 43 -9.85 13.84 26.18
N HIS A 44 -10.68 12.95 25.61
CA HIS A 44 -10.21 11.74 24.94
C HIS A 44 -9.34 12.09 23.73
N THR A 45 -9.76 13.05 22.92
CA THR A 45 -8.97 13.52 21.77
C THR A 45 -7.63 14.09 22.24
N SER A 46 -7.60 14.91 23.29
CA SER A 46 -6.35 15.44 23.87
C SER A 46 -5.43 14.33 24.39
N ASN A 47 -5.98 13.32 25.04
CA ASN A 47 -5.20 12.18 25.53
C ASN A 47 -4.63 11.35 24.38
N VAL A 48 -5.42 11.10 23.34
CA VAL A 48 -4.97 10.40 22.13
C VAL A 48 -3.86 11.18 21.42
N VAL A 49 -4.02 12.51 21.28
CA VAL A 49 -2.98 13.36 20.68
C VAL A 49 -1.68 13.30 21.50
N ALA A 50 -1.77 13.41 22.82
CA ALA A 50 -0.59 13.31 23.70
C ALA A 50 0.09 11.92 23.63
N GLU A 51 -0.71 10.85 23.52
CA GLU A 51 -0.21 9.48 23.35
C GLU A 51 0.52 9.29 22.02
N VAL A 52 -0.06 9.80 20.92
CA VAL A 52 0.55 9.75 19.59
C VAL A 52 1.84 10.56 19.55
N GLU A 53 1.85 11.77 20.12
CA GLU A 53 3.08 12.57 20.23
C GLU A 53 4.15 11.87 21.06
N ARG A 54 3.77 11.17 22.14
CA ARG A 54 4.70 10.36 22.93
C ARG A 54 5.26 9.21 22.09
N ALA A 55 4.41 8.44 21.41
CA ALA A 55 4.82 7.34 20.55
C ALA A 55 5.74 7.80 19.41
N LEU A 56 5.43 8.93 18.76
CA LEU A 56 6.29 9.48 17.70
C LEU A 56 7.65 9.93 18.23
N ARG A 57 7.71 10.47 19.45
CA ARG A 57 8.97 10.88 20.08
C ARG A 57 9.82 9.69 20.49
N GLU A 58 9.20 8.66 21.06
CA GLU A 58 9.89 7.42 21.46
C GLU A 58 10.42 6.65 20.25
N ASN A 59 9.67 6.61 19.15
CA ASN A 59 10.07 5.91 17.91
C ASN A 59 10.82 6.81 16.92
N LYS A 60 11.26 8.02 17.32
CA LYS A 60 11.88 8.98 16.40
C LYS A 60 13.15 8.43 15.75
N GLU A 61 13.97 7.71 16.51
CA GLU A 61 15.20 7.10 16.01
C GLU A 61 14.89 5.98 15.01
N ASP A 62 13.95 5.08 15.34
CA ASP A 62 13.51 4.01 14.45
C ASP A 62 12.90 4.54 13.14
N ILE A 63 12.11 5.61 13.22
CA ILE A 63 11.54 6.28 12.04
C ILE A 63 12.65 6.87 11.18
N ASN A 64 13.62 7.58 11.79
CA ASN A 64 14.74 8.16 11.07
C ASN A 64 15.61 7.08 10.41
N ASP A 65 15.88 5.98 11.10
CA ASP A 65 16.64 4.84 10.56
C ASP A 65 15.89 4.16 9.41
N ALA A 66 14.58 4.00 9.52
CA ALA A 66 13.75 3.47 8.44
C ALA A 66 13.72 4.40 7.22
N ILE A 67 13.61 5.71 7.43
CA ILE A 67 13.70 6.72 6.38
C ILE A 67 15.08 6.68 5.72
N MET A 68 16.17 6.62 6.50
CA MET A 68 17.52 6.53 5.97
C MET A 68 17.75 5.24 5.17
N LYS A 69 17.19 4.10 5.58
CA LYS A 69 17.26 2.85 4.81
C LYS A 69 16.53 2.94 3.46
N GLN A 70 15.50 3.76 3.34
CA GLN A 70 14.80 4.00 2.07
C GLN A 70 15.49 5.06 1.22
N ILE A 71 15.96 6.15 1.83
CA ILE A 71 16.62 7.26 1.12
C ILE A 71 18.04 6.88 0.71
N ALA A 72 18.80 6.16 1.54
CA ALA A 72 20.21 5.87 1.25
C ALA A 72 20.40 5.13 -0.10
N PRO A 73 19.60 4.10 -0.46
CA PRO A 73 19.67 3.49 -1.78
C PRO A 73 19.25 4.42 -2.93
N SER A 74 18.37 5.39 -2.67
CA SER A 74 17.92 6.37 -3.68
C SER A 74 18.86 7.56 -3.85
N ALA A 75 19.53 8.00 -2.78
CA ALA A 75 20.45 9.13 -2.76
C ALA A 75 21.88 8.69 -3.11
N VAL A 76 22.28 7.49 -2.68
CA VAL A 76 23.55 6.87 -3.01
C VAL A 76 23.27 5.88 -4.12
N ASN A 77 23.33 6.36 -5.37
CA ASN A 77 23.25 5.56 -6.58
C ASN A 77 24.49 4.65 -6.77
N VAL A 78 24.99 4.09 -5.67
CA VAL A 78 26.21 3.30 -5.52
C VAL A 78 25.91 2.26 -4.44
N THR A 79 25.75 0.99 -4.83
CA THR A 79 25.66 -0.24 -3.99
C THR A 79 24.30 -0.86 -3.65
N GLY A 80 23.17 -0.16 -3.68
CA GLY A 80 21.87 -0.74 -3.24
C GLY A 80 20.95 -1.29 -4.34
N ILE A 81 21.08 -0.81 -5.57
CA ILE A 81 20.26 -1.26 -6.71
C ILE A 81 21.16 -2.10 -7.61
N GLN A 82 21.21 -3.41 -7.35
CA GLN A 82 21.82 -4.36 -8.28
C GLN A 82 20.92 -4.49 -9.51
N TYR A 83 21.03 -3.53 -10.43
CA TYR A 83 20.55 -3.74 -11.78
C TYR A 83 21.46 -4.80 -12.42
N GLU A 84 20.99 -6.05 -12.51
CA GLU A 84 21.74 -7.17 -13.10
C GLU A 84 22.12 -6.95 -14.58
N ASN A 85 21.50 -5.95 -15.25
CA ASN A 85 21.69 -5.64 -16.66
C ASN A 85 21.99 -4.14 -16.92
N LEU A 86 22.88 -3.51 -16.15
CA LEU A 86 23.33 -2.16 -16.47
C LEU A 86 24.14 -2.14 -17.77
N ILE A 87 23.66 -1.38 -18.74
CA ILE A 87 24.48 -0.92 -19.84
C ILE A 87 25.62 -0.09 -19.24
N SER A 88 26.88 -0.44 -19.54
CA SER A 88 28.04 0.31 -19.04
C SER A 88 27.91 1.80 -19.39
N LEU A 89 28.28 2.72 -18.50
CA LEU A 89 28.26 4.16 -18.79
C LEU A 89 29.15 4.53 -20.01
N SER A 90 30.09 3.65 -20.36
CA SER A 90 30.94 3.72 -21.55
C SER A 90 30.37 2.95 -22.77
N PHE A 91 29.10 2.56 -22.74
CA PHE A 91 28.46 1.90 -23.88
C PHE A 91 28.25 2.91 -25.00
N ASP A 92 29.11 2.80 -26.00
CA ASP A 92 28.96 3.52 -27.25
C ASP A 92 27.92 2.80 -28.12
N HIS A 93 26.69 3.32 -28.07
CA HIS A 93 25.58 2.80 -28.87
C HIS A 93 25.85 2.91 -30.37
N ASP A 94 26.52 3.98 -30.79
CA ASP A 94 26.80 4.25 -32.19
C ASP A 94 27.82 3.24 -32.74
N GLU A 95 28.81 2.86 -31.93
CA GLU A 95 29.77 1.82 -32.29
C GLU A 95 29.09 0.46 -32.48
N LEU A 96 28.15 0.09 -31.60
CA LEU A 96 27.41 -1.16 -31.73
C LEU A 96 26.58 -1.19 -33.02
N ILE A 97 25.87 -0.10 -33.32
CA ILE A 97 25.10 0.04 -34.56
C ILE A 97 26.04 -0.11 -35.77
N ARG A 98 27.17 0.59 -35.76
CA ARG A 98 28.16 0.57 -36.85
C ARG A 98 28.69 -0.84 -37.11
N GLN A 99 28.96 -1.62 -36.05
CA GLN A 99 29.42 -3.00 -36.18
C GLN A 99 28.34 -3.92 -36.79
N GLU A 100 27.09 -3.77 -36.36
CA GLU A 100 25.97 -4.56 -36.87
C GLU A 100 25.65 -4.23 -38.33
N GLU A 101 25.67 -2.94 -38.71
CA GLU A 101 25.51 -2.52 -40.10
C GLU A 101 26.62 -3.08 -41.01
N ASN A 102 27.87 -3.04 -40.55
CA ASN A 102 29.00 -3.62 -41.28
C ASN A 102 28.87 -5.14 -41.43
N ARG A 103 28.41 -5.84 -40.40
CA ARG A 103 28.12 -7.29 -40.46
C ARG A 103 27.06 -7.59 -41.52
N ARG A 104 25.96 -6.84 -41.53
CA ARG A 104 24.88 -6.98 -42.53
C ARG A 104 25.33 -6.63 -43.94
N ARG A 105 26.20 -5.63 -44.10
CA ARG A 105 26.78 -5.26 -45.41
C ARG A 105 27.61 -6.41 -45.98
N ARG A 106 28.53 -6.99 -45.19
CA ARG A 106 29.35 -8.16 -45.60
C ARG A 106 28.50 -9.37 -45.97
N MET A 107 27.40 -9.60 -45.24
CA MET A 107 26.49 -10.71 -45.56
C MET A 107 25.79 -10.50 -46.91
N ARG A 108 25.32 -9.28 -47.18
CA ARG A 108 24.74 -8.92 -48.48
C ARG A 108 25.74 -9.06 -49.63
N GLU A 109 26.97 -8.57 -49.45
CA GLU A 109 28.05 -8.72 -50.44
C GLU A 109 28.34 -10.19 -50.75
N ARG A 110 28.39 -11.06 -49.72
CA ARG A 110 28.56 -12.51 -49.90
C ARG A 110 27.43 -13.11 -50.74
N ILE A 111 26.18 -12.78 -50.44
CA ILE A 111 25.01 -13.29 -51.19
C ILE A 111 25.06 -12.82 -52.65
N ILE A 112 25.35 -11.54 -52.90
CA ILE A 112 25.47 -10.98 -54.25
C ILE A 112 26.60 -11.66 -55.01
N SER A 113 27.78 -11.83 -54.40
CA SER A 113 28.92 -12.49 -55.03
C SER A 113 28.67 -13.97 -55.35
N ALA A 114 27.87 -14.66 -54.52
CA ALA A 114 27.49 -16.05 -54.74
C ALA A 114 26.44 -16.18 -55.87
N ALA A 115 25.54 -15.21 -56.01
CA ALA A 115 24.58 -15.15 -57.11
C ALA A 115 25.28 -14.88 -58.45
N LEU A 116 26.21 -13.91 -58.51
CA LEU A 116 26.96 -13.56 -59.72
C LEU A 116 27.93 -14.65 -60.21
N ARG A 117 28.28 -15.64 -59.37
CA ARG A 117 29.13 -16.79 -59.76
C ARG A 117 28.34 -17.97 -60.32
N LYS A 118 27.00 -17.92 -60.28
CA LYS A 118 26.11 -19.00 -60.74
C LYS A 118 25.44 -18.70 -62.09
N GLU A 119 25.77 -17.57 -62.72
CA GLU A 119 25.53 -17.27 -64.14
C GLU A 119 26.84 -17.42 -64.91
#